data_AF-A0A972DAY3-F1
#
_entry.id   AF-A0A972DAY3-F1
#
_cell.length_a   1.000
_cell.length_b   1.000
_cell.length_c   1.000
_cell.angle_alpha   90.00
_cell.angle_beta   90.00
_cell.angle_gamma   90.00
#
_symmetry.space_group_name_H-M   'P 1'
#
loop_
_entity.id
_entity.type
_entity.pdbx_description
1 polymer ?
#
loop_
_entity_poly.entity_id
_entity_poly.type
_entity_poly.pdbx_seq_one_letter_code
_entity_poly.pdbx_strand_id
1 'polypeptide(L)'
;MTEPRTRQGRSDPRTAHRTRGFERQSTEQPTLTRETHPRPDHGEATYRGSGRMKGLRALVTGGDSGIGRAVVIAFAREGADVAIA
;
A
#
# COMPACT_ATOMS: atom_id res chain seq x y z
N MET A 1 -11.90 12.66 38.58
CA MET A 1 -10.62 11.96 38.29
C MET A 1 -10.80 11.20 37.00
N THR A 2 -10.24 11.69 35.90
CA THR A 2 -10.33 11.02 34.59
C THR A 2 -9.09 10.14 34.45
N GLU A 3 -9.27 8.82 34.42
CA GLU A 3 -8.15 7.92 34.22
C GLU A 3 -7.44 8.19 32.86
N PRO A 4 -6.11 8.10 32.81
CA PRO A 4 -5.39 8.26 31.56
C PRO A 4 -5.74 7.10 30.63
N ARG A 5 -6.36 7.40 29.48
CA ARG A 5 -6.60 6.40 28.43
C ARG A 5 -5.27 5.81 27.99
N THR A 6 -4.99 4.57 28.41
CA THR A 6 -3.86 3.78 27.95
C THR A 6 -3.92 3.71 26.43
N ARG A 7 -2.93 4.28 25.75
CA ARG A 7 -2.81 4.25 24.29
C ARG A 7 -2.39 2.85 23.84
N GLN A 8 -3.29 1.88 23.92
CA GLN A 8 -3.12 0.59 23.24
C GLN A 8 -3.00 0.84 21.72
N GLY A 9 -2.02 0.21 21.07
CA GLY A 9 -2.15 -0.16 19.66
C GLY A 9 -1.40 0.63 18.58
N ARG A 10 -0.34 1.40 18.87
CA ARG A 10 0.49 1.98 17.78
C ARG A 10 1.78 1.20 17.60
N SER A 11 1.86 0.38 16.55
CA SER A 11 3.11 -0.25 16.10
C SER A 11 4.17 0.83 15.83
N ASP A 12 5.42 0.60 16.23
CA ASP A 12 6.51 1.54 15.97
C ASP A 12 6.75 1.63 14.45
N PRO A 13 6.56 2.80 13.80
CA PRO A 13 6.73 2.93 12.36
C PRO A 13 8.16 2.65 11.90
N ARG A 14 9.16 2.81 12.78
CA ARG A 14 10.57 2.52 12.46
C ARG A 14 10.83 1.04 12.19
N THR A 15 9.96 0.17 12.71
CA THR A 15 10.09 -1.28 12.60
C THR A 15 8.83 -1.94 12.00
N ALA A 16 7.90 -1.14 11.48
CA ALA A 16 6.64 -1.63 10.91
C ALA A 16 6.84 -2.37 9.57
N HIS A 17 7.92 -2.07 8.86
CA HIS A 17 8.32 -2.73 7.62
C HIS A 17 9.75 -3.25 7.72
N ARG A 18 10.25 -3.89 6.67
CA ARG A 18 11.61 -4.48 6.64
C ARG A 18 12.67 -3.42 7.00
N THR A 19 13.44 -3.72 8.04
CA THR A 19 14.57 -2.89 8.50
C THR A 19 15.94 -3.44 8.10
N ARG A 20 16.00 -4.69 7.61
CA ARG A 20 17.24 -5.30 7.11
C ARG A 20 17.53 -4.79 5.69
N GLY A 21 18.81 -4.65 5.36
CA GLY A 21 19.26 -4.26 4.02
C GLY A 21 18.73 -5.17 2.90
N PHE A 22 18.82 -4.67 1.68
CA PHE A 22 18.40 -5.37 0.47
C PHE A 22 19.60 -6.00 -0.22
N GLU A 23 19.40 -7.18 -0.80
CA GLU A 23 20.38 -7.74 -1.72
C GLU A 23 20.43 -6.88 -2.99
N ARG A 24 21.60 -6.84 -3.63
CA ARG A 24 21.74 -6.15 -4.90
C ARG A 24 20.94 -6.91 -5.95
N GLN A 25 19.94 -6.24 -6.52
CA GLN A 25 19.13 -6.72 -7.62
C GLN A 25 19.15 -5.68 -8.74
N SER A 26 19.30 -6.13 -9.98
CA SER A 26 19.26 -5.28 -11.16
C SER A 26 18.51 -6.03 -12.25
N THR A 27 17.58 -5.32 -12.87
CA THR A 27 16.65 -5.81 -13.88
C THR A 27 16.44 -4.69 -14.89
N GLU A 28 16.16 -5.05 -16.13
CA GLU A 28 15.76 -4.06 -17.13
C GLU A 28 14.46 -3.37 -16.68
N GLN A 29 14.34 -2.09 -17.05
CA GLN A 29 13.17 -1.28 -16.73
C GLN A 29 12.16 -1.38 -17.89
N PRO A 30 10.85 -1.52 -17.60
CA PRO A 30 10.24 -1.61 -16.27
C PRO A 30 10.41 -3.00 -15.64
N THR A 31 10.68 -3.04 -14.33
CA THR A 31 10.79 -4.30 -13.58
C THR A 31 9.42 -4.78 -13.11
N LEU A 32 9.15 -6.08 -13.22
CA LEU A 32 7.91 -6.65 -12.71
C LEU A 32 7.99 -6.85 -11.19
N THR A 33 6.93 -6.46 -10.48
CA THR A 33 6.83 -6.63 -9.01
C THR A 33 7.13 -8.08 -8.58
N ARG A 34 6.71 -9.07 -9.37
CA ARG A 34 6.94 -10.50 -9.06
C ARG A 34 8.41 -10.92 -9.03
N GLU A 35 9.28 -10.13 -9.66
CA GLU A 35 10.73 -10.36 -9.80
C GLU A 35 11.55 -9.65 -8.71
N THR A 36 10.90 -8.82 -7.90
CA THR A 36 11.56 -8.09 -6.80
C THR A 36 11.67 -8.93 -5.54
N HIS A 37 12.83 -8.85 -4.88
CA HIS A 37 13.13 -9.56 -3.66
C HIS A 37 13.64 -8.60 -2.57
N PRO A 38 12.92 -8.42 -1.45
CA PRO A 38 11.60 -8.97 -1.15
C PRO A 38 10.53 -8.31 -2.03
N ARG A 39 9.35 -8.94 -2.11
CA ARG A 39 8.19 -8.33 -2.75
C ARG A 39 7.74 -7.09 -1.96
N PRO A 40 7.49 -5.95 -2.62
CA PRO A 40 6.88 -4.79 -1.99
C PRO A 40 5.50 -5.12 -1.43
N ASP A 41 5.16 -4.47 -0.32
CA ASP A 41 3.82 -4.46 0.26
C ASP A 41 3.10 -3.21 -0.22
N HIS A 42 2.01 -3.37 -0.97
CA HIS A 42 1.19 -2.27 -1.48
C HIS A 42 -0.08 -2.07 -0.63
N GLY A 43 -0.18 -2.76 0.49
CA GLY A 43 -1.37 -2.77 1.34
C GLY A 43 -2.37 -3.85 0.99
N GLU A 44 -2.03 -4.85 0.16
CA GLU A 44 -2.91 -5.95 -0.24
C GLU A 44 -3.56 -6.66 0.95
N ALA A 45 -2.92 -6.72 2.11
CA ALA A 45 -3.49 -7.33 3.32
C ALA A 45 -3.90 -6.32 4.40
N THR A 46 -3.32 -5.11 4.39
CA THR A 46 -3.35 -4.20 5.54
C THR A 46 -4.28 -3.01 5.36
N TYR A 47 -4.45 -2.49 4.14
CA TYR A 47 -5.31 -1.31 3.92
C TYR A 47 -6.79 -1.66 4.11
N ARG A 48 -7.52 -0.93 4.95
CA ARG A 48 -8.96 -1.12 5.17
C ARG A 48 -9.69 0.15 4.79
N GLY A 49 -10.55 0.05 3.79
CA GLY A 49 -11.37 1.18 3.35
C GLY A 49 -12.46 1.53 4.35
N SER A 50 -12.89 2.79 4.32
CA SER A 50 -13.96 3.34 5.15
C SER A 50 -15.12 3.93 4.32
N GLY A 51 -15.07 3.77 2.99
CA GLY A 51 -16.10 4.20 2.05
C GLY A 51 -15.95 5.65 1.59
N ARG A 52 -14.75 6.22 1.68
CA ARG A 52 -14.47 7.64 1.39
C ARG A 52 -14.60 7.99 -0.10
N MET A 53 -14.60 7.01 -0.98
CA MET A 53 -14.65 7.19 -2.43
C MET A 53 -15.81 6.46 -3.09
N LYS A 54 -16.84 6.09 -2.32
CA LYS A 54 -18.03 5.41 -2.84
C LYS A 54 -18.62 6.15 -4.03
N GLY A 55 -18.78 5.44 -5.15
CA GLY A 55 -19.41 5.95 -6.37
C GLY A 55 -18.53 6.84 -7.24
N LEU A 56 -17.26 7.04 -6.87
CA LEU A 56 -16.29 7.75 -7.70
C LEU A 56 -15.65 6.82 -8.74
N ARG A 57 -15.12 7.42 -9.80
CA ARG A 57 -14.34 6.73 -10.83
C ARG A 57 -12.96 7.34 -10.93
N ALA A 58 -11.92 6.52 -10.90
CA ALA A 58 -10.54 6.96 -10.94
C ALA A 58 -9.78 6.34 -12.12
N LEU A 59 -8.91 7.12 -12.75
CA LEU A 59 -7.89 6.65 -13.69
C LEU A 59 -6.53 6.79 -13.01
N VAL A 60 -5.79 5.69 -12.89
CA VAL A 60 -4.44 5.67 -12.29
C VAL A 60 -3.44 5.21 -13.34
N THR A 61 -2.50 6.07 -13.70
CA THR A 61 -1.39 5.69 -14.58
C THR A 61 -0.30 4.95 -13.80
N GLY A 62 0.30 3.91 -14.40
CA GLY A 62 1.30 3.09 -13.70
C GLY A 62 0.73 2.35 -12.47
N GLY A 63 -0.57 2.02 -12.51
CA GLY A 63 -1.28 1.34 -11.42
C GLY A 63 -0.96 -0.16 -11.27
N ASP A 64 -0.09 -0.70 -12.12
CA ASP A 64 0.26 -2.12 -12.16
C ASP A 64 1.23 -2.54 -11.05
N SER A 65 2.07 -1.61 -10.58
CA SER A 65 3.15 -1.86 -9.62
C SER A 65 3.41 -0.67 -8.68
N GLY A 66 4.22 -0.91 -7.64
CA GLY A 66 4.71 0.13 -6.74
C GLY A 66 3.62 1.03 -6.14
N ILE A 67 3.88 2.34 -6.12
CA ILE A 67 2.97 3.30 -5.49
C ILE A 67 1.61 3.35 -6.21
N GLY A 68 1.60 3.27 -7.54
CA GLY A 68 0.36 3.26 -8.32
C GLY A 68 -0.54 2.08 -7.92
N ARG A 69 0.02 0.88 -7.78
CA ARG A 69 -0.71 -0.28 -7.26
C ARG A 69 -1.29 -0.06 -5.87
N ALA A 70 -0.51 0.53 -4.95
CA ALA A 70 -1.00 0.82 -3.61
C ALA A 70 -2.20 1.80 -3.64
N VAL A 71 -2.15 2.79 -4.52
CA VAL A 71 -3.26 3.73 -4.74
C VAL A 71 -4.49 3.02 -5.30
N VAL A 72 -4.33 2.16 -6.31
CA VAL A 72 -5.45 1.38 -6.88
C VAL A 72 -6.14 0.53 -5.80
N ILE A 73 -5.37 -0.18 -4.97
CA ILE A 73 -5.90 -0.99 -3.87
C ILE A 73 -6.69 -0.12 -2.90
N ALA A 74 -6.13 1.01 -2.49
CA ALA A 74 -6.77 1.92 -1.55
C ALA A 74 -8.07 2.49 -2.12
N PHE A 75 -8.06 2.99 -3.36
CA PHE A 75 -9.23 3.60 -4.00
C PHE A 75 -10.35 2.59 -4.20
N ALA A 76 -10.03 1.39 -4.69
CA ALA A 76 -11.01 0.32 -4.84
C ALA A 76 -11.63 -0.06 -3.48
N ARG A 77 -10.81 -0.17 -2.42
CA ARG A 77 -11.31 -0.45 -1.06
C ARG A 77 -12.14 0.69 -0.47
N GLU A 78 -11.86 1.92 -0.85
CA GLU A 78 -12.68 3.08 -0.47
C GLU A 78 -13.98 3.20 -1.28
N GLY A 79 -14.20 2.31 -2.27
CA GLY A 79 -15.45 2.17 -3.01
C GLY A 79 -15.49 2.85 -4.38
N ALA A 80 -14.33 3.18 -4.95
CA ALA A 80 -14.24 3.70 -6.31
C ALA A 80 -14.12 2.57 -7.36
N ASP A 81 -14.67 2.81 -8.55
CA ASP A 81 -14.27 2.06 -9.75
C ASP A 81 -12.92 2.61 -10.24
N VAL A 82 -11.95 1.74 -10.54
CA VAL A 82 -10.59 2.16 -10.89
C VAL A 82 -10.15 1.56 -12.22
N ALA A 83 -9.74 2.41 -13.16
CA ALA A 83 -9.06 2.04 -14.40
C ALA A 83 -7.55 2.27 -14.26
N ILE A 84 -6.76 1.43 -14.91
CA ILE A 84 -5.29 1.53 -14.95
C ILE A 84 -4.86 1.84 -16.40
N ALA A 85 -3.92 2.77 -16.58
CA ALA A 85 -3.37 3.16 -17.88
C ALA A 85 -1.84 3.28 -17.89
#